data_AF-A0A543IDT5-F1
#
_entry.id   AF-A0A543IDT5-F1
#
_cell.length_a   1.000
_cell.length_b   1.000
_cell.length_c   1.000
_cell.angle_alpha   90.00
_cell.angle_beta   90.00
_cell.angle_gamma   90.00
#
_symmetry.space_group_name_H-M   'P 1'
#
loop_
_entity.id
_entity.type
_entity.pdbx_description
1 polymer ?
#
loop_
_entity_poly.entity_id
_entity_poly.type
_entity_poly.pdbx_seq_one_letter_code
_entity_poly.pdbx_strand_id
1 'polypeptide(L)'
;MLKRWNEAQSRAGSSPTSFATTHLDRLSAEILREGWQTLRRYDGPHPLLRVFDPEVPHFGESVSLVHEPTSRTWWYQSSTGENLAPYDRPGLAAAKITRILTPFVTAVLAARTHQTTAIELTCPDIPSAPDPAHAVTIAKLQERFAGVVCWWGISTKEWWALIPGGTRWQIVNAATPDDLVQVILKAHPNR
;
A
#
# COMPACT_ATOMS: atom_id res chain seq x y z
N MET A 1 13.18 24.20 3.74
CA MET A 1 12.23 25.28 3.40
C MET A 1 10.82 24.80 3.67
N LEU A 2 10.29 25.16 4.84
CA LEU A 2 8.94 24.85 5.30
C LEU A 2 8.02 25.99 4.78
N LYS A 3 7.18 25.74 3.77
CA LYS A 3 6.22 26.76 3.34
C LYS A 3 5.03 26.76 4.29
N ARG A 4 5.05 27.76 5.18
CA ARG A 4 3.94 28.29 5.98
C ARG A 4 2.64 28.31 5.17
N TRP A 5 1.66 27.53 5.58
CA TRP A 5 0.27 27.69 5.16
C TRP A 5 -0.37 28.75 6.05
N ASN A 6 -0.41 30.00 5.57
CA ASN A 6 -0.99 31.14 6.29
C ASN A 6 -2.53 31.08 6.29
N GLU A 7 -3.10 30.90 7.47
CA GLU A 7 -4.20 31.61 8.18
C GLU A 7 -5.20 32.56 7.46
N ALA A 8 -5.31 32.64 6.13
CA ALA A 8 -6.06 33.70 5.46
C ALA A 8 -7.41 33.31 4.81
N GLN A 9 -8.07 32.21 5.22
CA GLN A 9 -9.41 31.86 4.70
C GLN A 9 -10.45 31.50 5.77
N SER A 10 -10.30 32.06 6.97
CA SER A 10 -11.30 31.97 8.04
C SER A 10 -12.44 32.97 7.81
N ARG A 11 -13.38 32.67 6.90
CA ARG A 11 -14.76 33.21 6.93
C ARG A 11 -15.68 32.34 6.06
N ALA A 12 -16.48 31.52 6.76
CA ALA A 12 -17.49 30.58 6.25
C ALA A 12 -16.95 29.40 5.41
N GLY A 13 -16.82 28.21 6.01
CA GLY A 13 -16.52 26.95 5.31
C GLY A 13 -15.61 26.05 6.14
N SER A 14 -15.96 24.78 6.24
CA SER A 14 -15.26 23.72 6.99
C SER A 14 -13.74 23.72 6.78
N SER A 15 -12.95 23.35 7.81
CA SER A 15 -11.50 23.20 7.66
C SER A 15 -11.18 22.18 6.54
N PRO A 16 -10.05 22.30 5.82
CA PRO A 16 -9.68 21.35 4.77
C PRO A 16 -9.69 19.88 5.25
N THR A 17 -9.31 19.66 6.51
CA THR A 17 -9.40 18.34 7.18
C THR A 17 -10.83 17.88 7.38
N SER A 18 -11.75 18.76 7.81
CA SER A 18 -13.19 18.46 7.94
C SER A 18 -13.83 18.18 6.57
N PHE A 19 -13.43 18.91 5.53
CA PHE A 19 -13.85 18.66 4.16
C PHE A 19 -13.37 17.30 3.66
N ALA A 20 -12.08 16.98 3.86
CA ALA A 20 -11.50 15.70 3.46
C ALA A 20 -12.18 14.51 4.15
N THR A 21 -12.28 14.55 5.48
CA THR A 21 -12.91 13.47 6.27
C THR A 21 -14.37 13.24 5.88
N THR A 22 -15.17 14.29 5.69
CA THR A 22 -16.57 14.18 5.22
C THR A 22 -16.68 13.43 3.89
N HIS A 23 -15.78 13.70 2.94
CA HIS A 23 -15.82 13.06 1.62
C HIS A 23 -15.25 11.64 1.65
N LEU A 24 -14.23 11.40 2.49
CA LEU A 24 -13.74 10.04 2.74
C LEU A 24 -14.80 9.17 3.43
N ASP A 25 -15.65 9.73 4.30
CA ASP A 25 -16.78 9.00 4.88
C ASP A 25 -17.84 8.66 3.82
N ARG A 26 -18.09 9.56 2.86
CA ARG A 26 -18.98 9.26 1.71
C ARG A 26 -18.41 8.14 0.84
N LEU A 27 -17.11 8.18 0.54
CA LEU A 27 -16.44 7.10 -0.17
C LEU A 27 -16.52 5.77 0.61
N SER A 28 -16.31 5.82 1.93
CA SER A 28 -16.41 4.65 2.82
C SER A 28 -17.77 3.97 2.70
N ALA A 29 -18.87 4.74 2.67
CA ALA A 29 -20.20 4.19 2.47
C ALA A 29 -20.36 3.46 1.12
N GLU A 30 -19.83 4.00 0.02
CA GLU A 30 -19.89 3.34 -1.29
C GLU A 30 -19.02 2.08 -1.35
N ILE A 31 -17.82 2.12 -0.77
CA ILE A 31 -16.92 0.96 -0.70
C ILE A 31 -17.55 -0.19 0.10
N LEU A 32 -18.24 0.12 1.21
CA LEU A 32 -18.97 -0.89 1.99
C LEU A 32 -20.11 -1.52 1.19
N ARG A 33 -20.77 -0.78 0.29
CA ARG A 33 -21.81 -1.33 -0.60
C ARG A 33 -21.25 -2.31 -1.63
N GLU A 34 -20.01 -2.09 -2.06
CA GLU A 34 -19.27 -2.97 -2.97
C GLU A 34 -18.71 -4.23 -2.26
N GLY A 35 -18.97 -4.40 -0.96
CA GLY A 35 -18.57 -5.58 -0.18
C GLY A 35 -17.17 -5.51 0.45
N TRP A 36 -16.47 -4.39 0.28
CA TRP A 36 -15.14 -4.16 0.85
C TRP A 36 -15.24 -3.59 2.26
N GLN A 37 -14.19 -3.78 3.06
CA GLN A 37 -14.06 -3.15 4.38
C GLN A 37 -13.27 -1.86 4.30
N THR A 38 -13.53 -0.97 5.27
CA THR A 38 -12.79 0.28 5.38
C THR A 38 -12.29 0.55 6.80
N LEU A 39 -11.10 1.15 6.89
CA LEU A 39 -10.53 1.65 8.13
C LEU A 39 -10.17 3.12 7.96
N ARG A 40 -10.78 3.97 8.78
CA ARG A 40 -10.53 5.42 8.80
C ARG A 40 -9.24 5.70 9.55
N ARG A 41 -8.36 6.49 8.95
CA ARG A 41 -7.11 6.95 9.58
C ARG A 41 -7.03 8.46 9.45
N TYR A 42 -7.75 9.15 10.32
CA TYR A 42 -7.91 10.61 10.26
C TYR A 42 -7.02 11.36 11.25
N ASP A 43 -6.43 10.64 12.22
CA ASP A 43 -5.60 11.23 13.28
C ASP A 43 -4.20 11.66 12.80
N GLY A 44 -3.85 11.37 11.54
CA GLY A 44 -2.58 11.74 10.93
C GLY A 44 -2.57 13.13 10.27
N PRO A 45 -1.40 13.61 9.80
CA PRO A 45 -1.28 14.91 9.11
C PRO A 45 -2.12 15.00 7.83
N HIS A 46 -2.44 13.85 7.22
CA HIS A 46 -3.33 13.72 6.08
C HIS A 46 -4.37 12.64 6.36
N PRO A 47 -5.68 12.99 6.38
CA PRO A 47 -6.74 12.01 6.51
C PRO A 47 -6.73 11.03 5.33
N LEU A 48 -6.77 9.74 5.64
CA LEU A 48 -6.83 8.69 4.63
C LEU A 48 -7.84 7.59 5.00
N LEU A 49 -8.36 6.93 3.98
CA LEU A 49 -9.26 5.80 4.09
C LEU A 49 -8.55 4.55 3.56
N ARG A 50 -8.36 3.55 4.41
CA ARG A 50 -7.84 2.24 3.99
C ARG A 50 -9.02 1.37 3.55
N VAL A 51 -8.95 0.82 2.35
CA VAL A 51 -9.90 -0.13 1.76
C VAL A 51 -9.25 -1.49 1.67
N PHE A 52 -9.94 -2.56 2.04
CA PHE A 52 -9.40 -3.92 1.99
C PHE A 52 -10.51 -4.98 1.96
N ASP A 53 -10.16 -6.19 1.54
CA ASP A 53 -11.05 -7.34 1.64
C ASP A 53 -10.92 -7.95 3.06
N PRO A 54 -12.03 -8.26 3.76
CA PRO A 54 -11.98 -8.81 5.12
C PRO A 54 -11.25 -10.15 5.24
N GLU A 55 -11.27 -10.99 4.20
CA GLU A 55 -10.54 -12.26 4.17
C GLU A 55 -9.04 -12.03 3.91
N VAL A 56 -8.67 -10.90 3.30
CA VAL A 56 -7.28 -10.53 3.00
C VAL A 56 -6.93 -9.15 3.58
N PRO A 57 -6.99 -8.96 4.92
CA PRO A 57 -6.93 -7.63 5.54
C PRO A 57 -5.58 -6.90 5.36
N HIS A 58 -4.52 -7.65 5.03
CA HIS A 58 -3.18 -7.10 4.79
C HIS A 58 -3.05 -6.47 3.40
N PHE A 59 -3.90 -6.85 2.43
CA PHE A 59 -3.89 -6.34 1.06
C PHE A 59 -5.03 -5.35 0.85
N GLY A 60 -4.78 -4.25 0.13
CA GLY A 60 -5.79 -3.23 -0.10
C GLY A 60 -5.23 -1.92 -0.62
N GLU A 61 -6.06 -0.88 -0.62
CA GLU A 61 -5.74 0.45 -1.14
C GLU A 61 -5.86 1.51 -0.04
N SER A 62 -5.00 2.52 -0.05
CA SER A 62 -5.12 3.69 0.82
C SER A 62 -5.48 4.91 -0.02
N VAL A 63 -6.63 5.50 0.26
CA VAL A 63 -7.19 6.62 -0.51
C VAL A 63 -7.13 7.89 0.30
N SER A 64 -6.63 8.96 -0.31
CA SER A 64 -6.61 10.30 0.27
C SER A 64 -7.48 11.24 -0.56
N LEU A 65 -7.91 12.37 0.02
CA LEU A 65 -8.53 13.45 -0.73
C LEU A 65 -7.50 14.56 -0.94
N VAL A 66 -7.16 14.83 -2.20
CA VAL A 66 -6.09 15.78 -2.55
C VAL A 66 -6.64 16.89 -3.43
N HIS A 67 -6.26 18.13 -3.12
CA HIS A 67 -6.60 19.28 -3.94
C HIS A 67 -5.60 19.41 -5.10
N GLU A 68 -6.06 19.22 -6.33
CA GLU A 68 -5.23 19.35 -7.52
C GLU A 68 -5.19 20.82 -7.98
N PRO A 69 -4.01 21.47 -8.01
CA PRO A 69 -3.92 22.90 -8.34
C PRO A 69 -4.40 23.23 -9.76
N THR A 70 -4.16 22.34 -10.72
CA THR A 70 -4.44 22.56 -12.15
C THR A 70 -5.94 22.56 -12.44
N SER A 71 -6.66 21.56 -11.94
CA SER A 71 -8.10 21.43 -12.13
C SER A 71 -8.92 22.20 -11.08
N ARG A 72 -8.26 22.73 -10.04
CA ARG A 72 -8.89 23.44 -8.89
C ARG A 72 -10.02 22.62 -8.26
N THR A 73 -9.91 21.30 -8.31
CA THR A 73 -10.88 20.36 -7.73
C THR A 73 -10.19 19.38 -6.80
N TRP A 74 -10.98 18.80 -5.91
CA TRP A 74 -10.54 17.73 -5.03
C TRP A 74 -10.74 16.37 -5.71
N TRP A 75 -9.75 15.50 -5.56
CA TRP A 75 -9.76 14.16 -6.12
C TRP A 75 -9.58 13.12 -5.02
N TYR A 76 -10.31 12.01 -5.15
CA TYR A 76 -9.92 10.77 -4.50
C TYR A 76 -8.67 10.26 -5.20
N GLN A 77 -7.56 10.17 -4.47
CA GLN A 77 -6.27 9.76 -4.99
C GLN A 77 -5.83 8.45 -4.33
N SER A 78 -5.37 7.50 -5.13
CA SER A 78 -4.80 6.23 -4.65
C SER A 78 -3.43 6.44 -3.99
N SER A 79 -2.93 5.41 -3.31
CA SER A 79 -1.56 5.40 -2.77
C SER A 79 -0.48 5.48 -3.86
N THR A 80 -0.82 5.17 -5.11
CA THR A 80 0.07 5.29 -6.28
C THR A 80 0.12 6.71 -6.85
N GLY A 81 -0.71 7.63 -6.36
CA GLY A 81 -0.83 9.00 -6.86
C GLY A 81 -1.81 9.14 -8.03
N GLU A 82 -2.52 8.08 -8.41
CA GLU A 82 -3.52 8.14 -9.48
C GLU A 82 -4.80 8.82 -8.99
N ASN A 83 -5.30 9.77 -9.77
CA ASN A 83 -6.58 10.42 -9.52
C ASN A 83 -7.73 9.50 -9.95
N LEU A 84 -8.40 8.89 -8.96
CA LEU A 84 -9.46 7.90 -9.18
C LEU A 84 -10.74 8.57 -9.68
N ALA A 85 -11.27 9.53 -8.93
CA ALA A 85 -12.42 10.31 -9.34
C ALA A 85 -12.46 11.67 -8.62
N PRO A 86 -13.17 12.66 -9.17
CA PRO A 86 -13.44 13.89 -8.43
C PRO A 86 -14.25 13.62 -7.16
N TYR A 87 -14.11 14.48 -6.16
CA TYR A 87 -14.68 14.32 -4.81
C TYR A 87 -16.22 14.14 -4.79
N ASP A 88 -16.92 14.68 -5.79
CA ASP A 88 -18.37 14.64 -5.95
C ASP A 88 -18.88 13.33 -6.57
N ARG A 89 -17.97 12.42 -6.98
CA ARG A 89 -18.30 11.11 -7.55
C ARG A 89 -17.70 9.95 -6.73
N PRO A 90 -18.10 9.79 -5.46
CA PRO A 90 -17.58 8.70 -4.60
C PRO A 90 -17.88 7.31 -5.16
N GLY A 91 -19.04 7.10 -5.79
CA GLY A 91 -19.37 5.81 -6.42
C GLY A 91 -18.45 5.45 -7.59
N LEU A 92 -18.00 6.44 -8.37
CA LEU A 92 -17.02 6.21 -9.45
C LEU A 92 -15.64 5.85 -8.89
N ALA A 93 -15.23 6.50 -7.80
CA ALA A 93 -14.00 6.13 -7.11
C ALA A 93 -14.09 4.70 -6.55
N ALA A 94 -15.21 4.35 -5.91
CA ALA A 94 -15.44 3.01 -5.38
C ALA A 94 -15.38 1.93 -6.45
N ALA A 95 -16.10 2.11 -7.56
CA ALA A 95 -16.07 1.17 -8.69
C ALA A 95 -14.65 0.98 -9.26
N LYS A 96 -13.86 2.05 -9.35
CA LYS A 96 -12.46 1.95 -9.80
C LYS A 96 -11.58 1.20 -8.81
N ILE A 97 -11.72 1.46 -7.51
CA ILE A 97 -10.98 0.77 -6.46
C ILE A 97 -11.32 -0.72 -6.48
N THR A 98 -12.61 -1.07 -6.51
CA THR A 98 -13.07 -2.45 -6.64
C THR A 98 -12.44 -3.14 -7.86
N ARG A 99 -12.56 -2.52 -9.05
CA ARG A 99 -11.98 -3.06 -10.28
C ARG A 99 -10.48 -3.33 -10.19
N ILE A 100 -9.74 -2.47 -9.50
CA ILE A 100 -8.28 -2.62 -9.30
C ILE A 100 -7.99 -3.76 -8.33
N LEU A 101 -8.69 -3.84 -7.20
CA LEU A 101 -8.36 -4.76 -6.12
C LEU A 101 -8.88 -6.19 -6.35
N THR A 102 -10.03 -6.37 -7.00
CA THR A 102 -10.65 -7.68 -7.25
C THR A 102 -9.69 -8.74 -7.79
N PRO A 103 -8.94 -8.52 -8.89
CA PRO A 103 -8.08 -9.58 -9.44
C PRO A 103 -7.00 -10.05 -8.46
N PHE A 104 -6.45 -9.15 -7.64
CA PHE A 104 -5.41 -9.50 -6.67
C PHE A 104 -5.98 -10.28 -5.48
N VAL A 105 -7.13 -9.86 -4.96
CA VAL A 105 -7.81 -10.59 -3.88
C VAL A 105 -8.21 -11.98 -4.33
N THR A 106 -8.81 -12.10 -5.51
CA THR A 106 -9.17 -13.40 -6.12
C THR A 106 -7.95 -14.31 -6.25
N ALA A 107 -6.81 -13.77 -6.70
CA ALA A 107 -5.57 -14.55 -6.79
C ALA A 107 -5.07 -15.03 -5.42
N VAL A 108 -5.12 -14.18 -4.38
CA VAL A 108 -4.72 -14.56 -3.01
C VAL A 108 -5.63 -15.64 -2.44
N LEU A 109 -6.95 -15.52 -2.62
CA LEU A 109 -7.92 -16.52 -2.14
C LEU A 109 -7.77 -17.86 -2.87
N ALA A 110 -7.57 -17.82 -4.19
CA ALA A 110 -7.27 -19.02 -4.98
C ALA A 110 -5.98 -19.70 -4.51
N ALA A 111 -4.90 -18.93 -4.30
CA ALA A 111 -3.63 -19.46 -3.81
C ALA A 111 -3.75 -20.12 -2.42
N ARG A 112 -4.54 -19.55 -1.49
CA ARG A 112 -4.80 -20.16 -0.17
C ARG A 112 -5.55 -21.49 -0.27
N THR A 113 -6.50 -21.57 -1.19
CA THR A 113 -7.26 -22.80 -1.46
C THR A 113 -6.33 -23.91 -1.96
N HIS A 114 -5.40 -23.55 -2.87
CA HIS A 114 -4.38 -24.47 -3.38
C HIS A 114 -3.31 -24.82 -2.34
N GLN A 115 -2.88 -23.88 -1.48
CA GLN A 115 -1.92 -24.14 -0.38
C GLN A 115 -2.49 -25.08 0.69
N THR A 116 -3.80 -25.08 0.92
CA THR A 116 -4.45 -26.03 1.85
C THR A 116 -4.43 -27.47 1.31
N THR A 117 -4.25 -27.65 0.00
CA THR A 117 -4.12 -28.95 -0.66
C THR A 117 -2.66 -29.33 -0.96
N ALA A 118 -1.76 -28.35 -1.02
CA ALA A 118 -0.36 -28.52 -1.41
C ALA A 118 0.58 -28.10 -0.27
N ILE A 119 0.78 -28.97 0.72
CA ILE A 119 2.05 -29.06 1.44
C ILE A 119 3.01 -29.88 0.57
N GLU A 120 3.33 -29.32 -0.58
CA GLU A 120 4.37 -29.73 -1.54
C GLU A 120 4.05 -28.92 -2.78
N LEU A 121 4.74 -27.80 -2.99
CA LEU A 121 5.05 -27.24 -4.31
C LEU A 121 5.84 -25.95 -4.09
N THR A 122 7.09 -26.00 -4.54
CA THR A 122 8.04 -24.90 -4.66
C THR A 122 7.40 -23.72 -5.38
N CYS A 123 7.60 -22.50 -4.87
CA CYS A 123 7.13 -21.28 -5.51
C CYS A 123 7.71 -21.16 -6.94
N PRO A 124 6.90 -20.87 -7.98
CA PRO A 124 7.43 -20.54 -9.30
C PRO A 124 8.06 -19.13 -9.28
N ASP A 125 9.24 -19.02 -9.88
CA ASP A 125 9.96 -17.77 -10.11
C ASP A 125 9.07 -16.78 -10.89
N ILE A 126 8.72 -15.65 -10.27
CA ILE A 126 8.15 -14.50 -10.98
C ILE A 126 9.31 -13.66 -11.51
N PRO A 127 9.54 -13.54 -12.83
CA PRO A 127 10.59 -12.71 -13.36
C PRO A 127 10.13 -11.25 -13.39
N SER A 128 10.41 -10.51 -12.32
CA SER A 128 10.61 -9.07 -12.45
C SER A 128 12.08 -8.87 -12.72
N ALA A 129 12.50 -8.86 -13.99
CA ALA A 129 13.89 -8.59 -14.34
C ALA A 129 14.29 -7.25 -13.70
N PRO A 130 15.12 -7.25 -12.64
CA PRO A 130 15.63 -6.03 -12.06
C PRO A 130 16.63 -5.43 -13.06
N ASP A 131 16.98 -4.16 -12.89
CA ASP A 131 18.26 -3.66 -13.40
C ASP A 131 19.36 -4.72 -13.12
N PRO A 132 20.19 -5.13 -14.10
CA PRO A 132 21.19 -6.17 -13.91
C PRO A 132 22.04 -5.99 -12.64
N ALA A 133 22.30 -4.74 -12.24
CA ALA A 133 23.02 -4.42 -11.01
C ALA A 133 22.22 -4.77 -9.73
N HIS A 134 20.91 -4.55 -9.73
CA HIS A 134 20.02 -4.92 -8.63
C HIS A 134 19.80 -6.44 -8.58
N ALA A 135 19.71 -7.11 -9.73
CA ALA A 135 19.52 -8.55 -9.82
C ALA A 135 20.66 -9.33 -9.15
N VAL A 136 21.91 -8.93 -9.43
CA VAL A 136 23.10 -9.52 -8.79
C VAL A 136 23.08 -9.29 -7.27
N THR A 137 22.64 -8.12 -6.82
CA THR A 137 22.54 -7.80 -5.40
C THR A 137 21.45 -8.63 -4.71
N ILE A 138 20.29 -8.79 -5.35
CA ILE A 138 19.18 -9.62 -4.85
C ILE A 138 19.62 -11.08 -4.72
N ALA A 139 20.26 -11.64 -5.76
CA ALA A 139 20.74 -13.02 -5.75
C ALA A 139 21.72 -13.27 -4.59
N LYS A 140 22.70 -12.36 -4.38
CA LYS A 140 23.64 -12.43 -3.26
C LYS A 140 22.96 -12.37 -1.89
N LEU A 141 21.91 -11.57 -1.74
CA LEU A 141 21.15 -11.47 -0.50
C LEU A 141 20.33 -12.74 -0.23
N GLN A 142 19.72 -13.32 -1.26
CA GLN A 142 18.95 -14.56 -1.16
C GLN A 142 19.83 -15.77 -0.86
N GLU A 143 21.02 -15.86 -1.45
CA GLU A 143 22.04 -16.87 -1.11
C GLU A 143 22.46 -16.78 0.37
N ARG A 144 22.57 -15.56 0.89
CA ARG A 144 23.00 -15.31 2.28
C ARG A 144 21.90 -15.58 3.30
N PHE A 145 20.64 -15.38 2.94
CA PHE A 145 19.50 -15.47 3.85
C PHE A 145 18.41 -16.39 3.28
N ALA A 146 18.49 -17.68 3.62
CA ALA A 146 17.53 -18.67 3.16
C ALA A 146 16.08 -18.29 3.52
N GLY A 147 15.21 -18.24 2.50
CA GLY A 147 13.79 -17.93 2.66
C GLY A 147 13.43 -16.44 2.76
N VAL A 148 14.42 -15.54 2.80
CA VAL A 148 14.16 -14.09 2.72
C VAL A 148 13.88 -13.70 1.27
N VAL A 149 12.77 -12.98 1.05
CA VAL A 149 12.44 -12.42 -0.26
C VAL A 149 12.89 -10.96 -0.27
N CYS A 150 13.85 -10.61 -1.14
CA CYS A 150 14.39 -9.27 -1.28
C CYS A 150 13.99 -8.64 -2.62
N TRP A 151 13.70 -7.34 -2.64
CA TRP A 151 13.45 -6.60 -3.88
C TRP A 151 13.83 -5.12 -3.77
N TRP A 152 13.99 -4.46 -4.91
CA TRP A 152 14.17 -3.01 -5.00
C TRP A 152 12.83 -2.31 -5.25
N GLY A 153 12.49 -1.33 -4.42
CA GLY A 153 11.30 -0.50 -4.58
C GLY A 153 11.57 0.64 -5.56
N ILE A 154 11.10 0.51 -6.82
CA ILE A 154 11.31 1.54 -7.85
C ILE A 154 10.73 2.90 -7.44
N SER A 155 9.60 2.90 -6.73
CA SER A 155 8.93 4.13 -6.27
C SER A 155 9.54 4.71 -4.98
N THR A 156 9.94 3.85 -4.05
CA THR A 156 10.53 4.29 -2.76
C THR A 156 12.01 4.60 -2.89
N LYS A 157 12.67 4.09 -3.94
CA LYS A 157 14.13 4.09 -4.09
C LYS A 157 14.83 3.46 -2.88
N GLU A 158 14.26 2.37 -2.37
CA GLU A 158 14.76 1.64 -1.21
C GLU A 158 14.77 0.14 -1.47
N TRP A 159 15.65 -0.55 -0.75
CA TRP A 159 15.70 -2.00 -0.65
C TRP A 159 14.67 -2.49 0.35
N TRP A 160 13.93 -3.52 -0.02
CA TRP A 160 12.92 -4.14 0.81
C TRP A 160 13.22 -5.62 0.99
N ALA A 161 12.93 -6.14 2.18
CA ALA A 161 12.98 -7.57 2.46
C ALA A 161 11.75 -8.01 3.24
N LEU A 162 11.25 -9.18 2.87
CA LEU A 162 10.25 -9.92 3.62
C LEU A 162 10.94 -11.11 4.28
N ILE A 163 10.94 -11.09 5.61
CA ILE A 163 11.67 -12.03 6.46
C ILE A 163 10.68 -13.05 7.04
N PRO A 164 10.89 -14.35 6.83
CA PRO A 164 10.09 -15.38 7.47
C PRO A 164 10.46 -15.52 8.96
N GLY A 165 9.50 -15.33 9.85
CA GLY A 165 9.65 -15.44 11.31
C GLY A 165 8.73 -16.50 11.93
N GLY A 166 8.59 -17.66 11.29
CA GLY A 166 7.62 -18.70 11.68
C GLY A 166 6.19 -18.30 11.32
N THR A 167 5.33 -18.04 12.32
CA THR A 167 3.92 -17.61 12.09
C THR A 167 3.78 -16.13 11.77
N ARG A 168 4.86 -15.36 11.83
CA ARG A 168 4.85 -13.91 11.55
C ARG A 168 5.88 -13.59 10.49
N TRP A 169 5.44 -12.93 9.43
CA TRP A 169 6.30 -12.38 8.40
C TRP A 169 6.59 -10.92 8.73
N GLN A 170 7.85 -10.51 8.63
CA GLN A 170 8.25 -9.13 8.90
C GLN A 170 8.74 -8.48 7.61
N ILE A 171 8.16 -7.33 7.27
CA ILE A 171 8.63 -6.50 6.17
C ILE A 171 9.57 -5.42 6.71
N VAL A 172 10.72 -5.25 6.07
CA VAL A 172 11.74 -4.26 6.43
C VAL A 172 12.24 -3.54 5.17
N ASN A 173 12.71 -2.30 5.33
CA ASN A 173 13.29 -1.50 4.25
C ASN A 173 14.60 -0.82 4.69
N ALA A 174 15.44 -0.50 3.71
CA ALA A 174 16.66 0.28 3.91
C ALA A 174 17.09 1.00 2.62
N ALA A 175 17.81 2.11 2.75
CA ALA A 175 18.28 2.89 1.61
C ALA A 175 19.40 2.18 0.82
N THR A 176 20.22 1.35 1.49
CA THR A 176 21.34 0.63 0.87
C THR A 176 21.22 -0.89 1.10
N PRO A 177 21.85 -1.72 0.25
CA PRO A 177 21.88 -3.17 0.46
C PRO A 177 22.55 -3.57 1.78
N ASP A 178 23.62 -2.86 2.16
CA ASP A 178 24.37 -3.14 3.39
C ASP A 178 23.54 -2.81 4.64
N ASP A 179 22.78 -1.72 4.61
CA ASP A 179 21.83 -1.40 5.66
C ASP A 179 20.71 -2.45 5.74
N LEU A 180 20.22 -2.93 4.59
CA LEU A 180 19.22 -4.00 4.55
C LEU A 180 19.75 -5.28 5.21
N VAL A 181 21.02 -5.65 4.98
CA VAL A 181 21.68 -6.78 5.65
C VAL A 181 21.66 -6.60 7.17
N GLN A 182 22.00 -5.41 7.68
CA GLN A 182 22.01 -5.14 9.11
C GLN A 182 20.60 -5.24 9.71
N VAL A 183 19.59 -4.73 8.99
CA VAL A 183 18.19 -4.81 9.41
C VAL A 183 17.68 -6.25 9.39
N ILE A 184 18.04 -7.05 8.38
CA ILE A 184 17.72 -8.48 8.32
C ILE A 184 18.36 -9.23 9.49
N LEU A 185 19.65 -9.01 9.76
CA LEU A 185 20.34 -9.62 10.90
C LEU A 185 19.71 -9.25 12.24
N LYS A 186 19.27 -8.00 12.40
CA LYS A 186 18.60 -7.53 13.62
C LYS A 186 17.19 -8.10 13.78
N ALA A 187 16.46 -8.29 12.67
CA ALA A 187 15.13 -8.90 12.66
C ALA A 187 15.19 -10.44 12.77
N HIS A 188 16.36 -11.02 12.52
CA HIS A 188 16.64 -12.44 12.63
C HIS A 188 17.73 -12.71 13.69
N PRO A 189 17.57 -12.26 14.96
CA PRO A 189 18.57 -12.52 15.99
C PRO A 189 18.58 -14.02 16.27
N ASN A 190 19.60 -14.71 15.76
CA ASN A 190 19.99 -16.11 15.99
C ASN A 190 18.91 -17.04 16.57
N ARG A 191 18.45 -17.99 15.75
CA ARG A 191 18.20 -19.35 16.26
C ARG A 191 19.54 -20.02 16.54
#